data_AF-A0A1I1Y103-F1
#
_entry.id   AF-A0A1I1Y103-F1
#
_cell.length_a   1.000
_cell.length_b   1.000
_cell.length_c   1.000
_cell.angle_alpha   90.00
_cell.angle_beta   90.00
_cell.angle_gamma   90.00
#
_symmetry.space_group_name_H-M   'P 1'
#
loop_
_entity.id
_entity.type
_entity.pdbx_description
1 polymer ?
#
loop_
_entity_poly.entity_id
_entity_poly.type
_entity_poly.pdbx_seq_one_letter_code
_entity_poly.pdbx_strand_id
1 'polypeptide(L)'
;MKGGTAVRVKEWTNLEKRCHCGDIMKMKLRTVIYSGKVEIDNVPIYSCVACSRSEVFPEVKPDLTGLIAQLGAEPSKQTFFFDECNEWASLLVTARNTKKQSDPAAVERLIQERIDALLDLLLLAQGLEDQGWIADITKRLGQISRPTRHT
;
A
#
# COMPACT_ATOMS: atom_id res chain seq x y z
N MET A 1 -0.97 -35.60 -20.34
CA MET A 1 -0.31 -34.97 -19.16
C MET A 1 0.75 -34.02 -19.66
N LYS A 2 0.45 -32.71 -19.76
CA LYS A 2 1.45 -31.69 -20.10
C LYS A 2 1.18 -30.43 -19.28
N GLY A 3 2.17 -30.08 -18.47
CA GLY A 3 2.55 -28.71 -18.13
C GLY A 3 1.49 -27.87 -17.41
N GLY A 4 1.33 -28.10 -16.10
CA GLY A 4 0.84 -27.05 -15.22
C GLY A 4 1.76 -25.84 -15.34
N THR A 5 1.24 -24.75 -15.89
CA THR A 5 1.98 -23.49 -15.96
C THR A 5 2.04 -22.96 -14.53
N ALA A 6 3.18 -23.14 -13.87
CA ALA A 6 3.47 -22.47 -12.62
C ALA A 6 3.43 -20.96 -12.88
N VAL A 7 2.36 -20.31 -12.44
CA VAL A 7 2.26 -18.86 -12.40
C VAL A 7 3.37 -18.40 -11.46
N ARG A 8 4.45 -17.85 -12.03
CA ARG A 8 5.52 -17.22 -11.24
C ARG A 8 4.90 -15.99 -10.57
N VAL A 9 4.68 -16.09 -9.26
CA VAL A 9 4.36 -14.98 -8.36
C VAL A 9 5.54 -14.00 -8.44
N LYS A 10 5.46 -13.01 -9.33
CA LYS A 10 6.52 -12.02 -9.56
C LYS A 10 6.46 -10.94 -8.48
N GLU A 11 7.40 -11.00 -7.52
CA GLU A 11 8.02 -9.83 -6.87
C GLU A 11 7.08 -8.78 -6.23
N TRP A 12 6.01 -9.21 -5.56
CA TRP A 12 5.03 -8.35 -4.87
C TRP A 12 5.54 -7.72 -3.56
N THR A 13 6.69 -8.17 -3.07
CA THR A 13 7.17 -7.94 -1.70
C THR A 13 8.59 -7.41 -1.63
N ASN A 14 9.10 -6.81 -2.72
CA ASN A 14 10.42 -6.19 -2.67
C ASN A 14 10.35 -4.88 -1.88
N LEU A 15 10.45 -5.01 -0.56
CA LEU A 15 10.58 -3.92 0.40
C LEU A 15 11.95 -3.24 0.30
N GLU A 16 12.75 -3.64 -0.68
CA GLU A 16 14.02 -3.03 -1.02
C GLU A 16 14.11 -2.82 -2.54
N LYS A 17 14.87 -1.83 -2.99
CA LYS A 17 15.19 -1.66 -4.41
C LYS A 17 16.51 -0.95 -4.60
N ARG A 18 17.11 -1.05 -5.78
CA ARG A 18 18.34 -0.31 -6.08
C ARG A 18 18.06 1.18 -6.22
N CYS A 19 18.84 1.99 -5.52
CA CYS A 19 18.86 3.44 -5.65
C CYS A 19 19.71 3.87 -6.86
N HIS A 20 19.45 5.07 -7.35
CA HIS A 20 20.21 5.69 -8.43
C HIS A 20 21.69 5.92 -8.06
N CYS A 21 22.02 6.05 -6.77
CA CYS A 21 23.41 6.15 -6.30
C CYS A 21 24.13 4.80 -6.22
N GLY A 22 23.46 3.68 -6.53
CA GLY A 22 24.02 2.33 -6.49
C GLY A 22 23.67 1.52 -5.24
N ASP A 23 23.39 2.19 -4.11
CA ASP A 23 23.00 1.55 -2.84
C ASP A 23 21.56 1.04 -2.82
N ILE A 24 21.18 0.36 -1.74
CA ILE A 24 19.81 -0.14 -1.52
C ILE A 24 18.93 0.93 -0.86
N MET A 25 17.74 1.13 -1.41
CA MET A 25 16.63 1.82 -0.75
C MET A 25 15.79 0.78 -0.02
N LYS A 26 15.41 1.07 1.24
CA LYS A 26 14.49 0.24 2.01
C LYS A 26 13.15 0.94 2.17
N MET A 27 12.07 0.19 2.06
CA MET A 27 10.71 0.66 2.35
C MET A 27 10.59 0.97 3.84
N LYS A 28 10.04 2.13 4.16
CA LYS A 28 9.71 2.60 5.51
C LYS A 28 8.35 3.29 5.49
N LEU A 29 7.60 3.15 6.57
CA LEU A 29 6.45 4.01 6.85
C LEU A 29 6.97 5.36 7.37
N ARG A 30 6.47 6.46 6.80
CA ARG A 30 6.92 7.83 7.09
C ARG A 30 5.73 8.79 7.11
N THR A 31 5.94 9.94 7.75
CA THR A 31 5.02 11.08 7.67
C THR A 31 5.37 11.93 6.45
N VAL A 32 4.36 12.26 5.63
CA VAL A 32 4.44 13.26 4.57
C VAL A 32 3.82 14.56 5.07
N ILE A 33 4.54 15.67 4.95
CA ILE A 33 4.06 16.99 5.35
C ILE A 33 3.61 17.75 4.10
N TYR A 34 2.34 18.17 4.07
CA TYR A 34 1.76 18.96 2.98
C TYR A 34 1.39 20.37 3.46
N SER A 35 1.81 21.38 2.69
CA SER A 35 1.57 22.81 2.97
C SER A 35 2.05 23.30 4.36
N GLY A 36 2.90 22.52 5.05
CA GLY A 36 3.31 22.77 6.44
C GLY A 36 2.18 22.68 7.46
N LYS A 37 0.99 22.23 7.06
CA LYS A 37 -0.23 22.20 7.89
C LYS A 37 -0.79 20.79 8.06
N VAL A 38 -0.61 19.93 7.06
CA VAL A 38 -1.15 18.58 7.08
C VAL A 38 -0.03 17.57 7.25
N GLU A 39 -0.17 16.70 8.24
CA GLU A 39 0.69 15.54 8.44
C GLU A 39 -0.05 14.29 7.98
N ILE A 40 0.52 13.55 7.03
CA ILE A 40 -0.04 12.30 6.53
C ILE A 40 0.88 11.17 6.98
N ASP A 41 0.47 10.46 8.01
CA ASP A 41 1.21 9.38 8.64
C ASP A 41 1.08 8.05 7.90
N ASN A 42 1.99 7.12 8.21
CA ASN A 42 2.03 5.76 7.68
C ASN A 42 2.08 5.69 6.13
N VAL A 43 2.70 6.67 5.47
CA VAL A 43 2.93 6.62 4.02
C VAL A 43 4.12 5.70 3.72
N PRO A 44 3.95 4.67 2.86
CA PRO A 44 5.06 3.83 2.40
C PRO A 44 6.03 4.60 1.50
N ILE A 45 7.30 4.68 1.92
CA ILE A 45 8.38 5.40 1.24
C ILE A 45 9.64 4.54 1.17
N TYR A 46 10.19 4.33 -0.03
CA TYR A 46 11.56 3.87 -0.20
C TYR A 46 12.53 4.97 0.22
N SER A 47 13.48 4.67 1.10
CA SER A 47 14.50 5.61 1.57
C SER A 47 15.90 5.03 1.38
N CYS A 48 16.80 5.78 0.73
CA CYS A 48 18.22 5.48 0.67
C CYS A 48 18.97 6.15 1.82
N VAL A 49 19.77 5.40 2.57
CA VAL A 49 20.58 5.98 3.66
C VAL A 49 21.83 6.68 3.15
N ALA A 50 22.37 6.27 1.99
CA ALA A 50 23.63 6.80 1.48
C ALA A 50 23.50 8.18 0.83
N CYS A 51 22.45 8.40 0.03
CA CYS A 51 22.21 9.68 -0.66
C CYS A 51 20.99 10.45 -0.14
N SER A 52 20.33 9.95 0.91
CA SER A 52 19.12 10.53 1.51
C SER A 52 17.92 10.68 0.56
N ARG A 53 17.96 10.08 -0.64
CA ARG A 53 16.82 10.09 -1.57
C ARG A 53 15.65 9.30 -0.99
N SER A 54 14.45 9.85 -1.19
CA SER A 54 13.18 9.22 -0.82
C SER A 54 12.22 9.16 -2.01
N GLU A 55 11.51 8.06 -2.14
CA GLU A 55 10.55 7.83 -3.23
C GLU A 55 9.29 7.17 -2.65
N VAL A 56 8.11 7.74 -2.93
CA VAL A 56 6.83 7.14 -2.52
C VAL A 56 6.68 5.78 -3.21
N PHE A 57 6.18 4.78 -2.48
CA PHE A 57 5.88 3.47 -3.04
C PHE A 57 4.90 3.61 -4.24
N PRO A 58 5.27 3.16 -5.46
CA PRO A 58 4.50 3.47 -6.67
C PRO A 58 3.01 3.13 -6.57
N GLU A 59 2.69 2.02 -5.91
CA GLU A 59 1.39 1.40 -5.76
C GLU A 59 0.43 2.27 -4.95
N VAL A 60 0.96 3.13 -4.07
CA VAL A 60 0.14 4.04 -3.25
C VAL A 60 0.10 5.46 -3.76
N LYS A 61 0.96 5.80 -4.73
CA LYS A 61 1.08 7.17 -5.26
C LYS A 61 -0.26 7.71 -5.80
N PRO A 62 -1.08 6.95 -6.54
CA PRO A 62 -2.38 7.44 -6.99
C PRO A 62 -3.30 7.83 -5.83
N ASP A 63 -3.39 7.01 -4.79
CA ASP A 63 -4.23 7.30 -3.63
C ASP A 63 -3.71 8.47 -2.80
N LEU A 64 -2.38 8.56 -2.59
CA LEU A 64 -1.77 9.67 -1.87
C LEU A 64 -1.99 11.01 -2.59
N THR A 65 -1.82 11.03 -3.92
CA THR A 65 -2.08 12.24 -4.72
C THR A 65 -3.57 12.58 -4.75
N GLY A 66 -4.46 11.58 -4.78
CA GLY A 66 -5.90 11.78 -4.63
C GLY A 66 -6.27 12.42 -3.29
N LEU A 67 -5.69 11.95 -2.18
CA LEU A 67 -5.87 12.53 -0.86
C LEU A 67 -5.39 13.99 -0.83
N ILE A 68 -4.18 14.27 -1.33
CA ILE A 68 -3.66 15.64 -1.40
C ILE A 68 -4.54 16.56 -2.26
N ALA A 69 -5.07 16.06 -3.37
CA ALA A 69 -5.98 16.82 -4.22
C ALA A 69 -7.29 17.19 -3.49
N GLN A 70 -7.84 16.27 -2.68
CA GLN A 70 -9.04 16.54 -1.88
C GLN A 70 -8.82 17.59 -0.80
N LEU A 71 -7.58 17.74 -0.29
CA LEU A 71 -7.22 18.74 0.71
C LEU A 71 -7.17 20.17 0.14
N GLY A 72 -6.99 20.32 -1.18
CA GLY A 72 -6.87 21.62 -1.83
C GLY A 72 -5.60 22.38 -1.47
N ALA A 73 -5.48 23.62 -1.96
CA ALA A 73 -4.25 24.43 -1.82
C ALA A 73 -4.03 25.00 -0.41
N GLU A 74 -5.12 25.26 0.32
CA GLU A 74 -5.09 25.85 1.66
C GLU A 74 -5.83 24.99 2.70
N PRO A 75 -5.29 23.80 3.03
CA PRO A 75 -5.92 22.97 4.04
C PRO A 75 -5.79 23.59 5.44
N SER A 76 -6.73 23.23 6.32
CA SER A 76 -6.59 23.44 7.76
C SER A 76 -5.51 22.50 8.33
N LYS A 77 -5.00 22.85 9.52
CA LYS A 77 -4.05 21.99 10.24
C LYS A 77 -4.75 20.70 10.69
N GLN A 78 -4.22 19.55 10.31
CA GLN A 78 -4.79 18.24 10.62
C GLN A 78 -3.80 17.10 10.37
N THR A 79 -4.12 15.92 10.91
CA THR A 79 -3.33 14.70 10.72
C THR A 79 -4.22 13.63 10.09
N PHE A 80 -3.69 12.91 9.10
CA PHE A 80 -4.33 11.76 8.46
C PHE A 80 -3.48 10.51 8.64
N PHE A 81 -4.12 9.37 8.89
CA PHE A 81 -3.47 8.07 8.86
C PHE A 81 -3.72 7.42 7.50
N PHE A 82 -2.68 7.35 6.67
CA PHE A 82 -2.85 6.90 5.29
C PHE A 82 -3.28 5.43 5.20
N ASP A 83 -2.93 4.61 6.18
CA ASP A 83 -3.35 3.22 6.34
C ASP A 83 -4.86 3.04 6.56
N GLU A 84 -5.60 4.08 6.98
CA GLU A 84 -7.06 4.01 7.06
C GLU A 84 -7.72 3.99 5.68
N CYS A 85 -7.07 4.59 4.67
CA CYS A 85 -7.63 4.78 3.33
C CYS A 85 -6.90 4.02 2.20
N ASN A 86 -5.76 3.38 2.51
CA ASN A 86 -4.95 2.63 1.55
C ASN A 86 -4.50 1.29 2.12
N GLU A 87 -4.85 0.22 1.40
CA GLU A 87 -4.71 -1.15 1.85
C GLU A 87 -3.24 -1.63 1.85
N TRP A 88 -2.40 -1.11 0.96
CA TRP A 88 -0.95 -1.36 1.03
C TRP A 88 -0.33 -0.77 2.30
N ALA A 89 -0.69 0.47 2.65
CA ALA A 89 -0.23 1.09 3.89
C ALA A 89 -0.70 0.30 5.13
N SER A 90 -1.96 -0.11 5.18
CA SER A 90 -2.53 -0.98 6.22
C SER A 90 -1.76 -2.31 6.38
N LEU A 91 -1.49 -2.99 5.27
CA LEU A 91 -0.73 -4.24 5.27
C LEU A 91 0.69 -4.05 5.80
N LEU A 92 1.36 -2.96 5.43
CA LEU A 92 2.72 -2.66 5.87
C LEU A 92 2.78 -2.26 7.36
N VAL A 93 1.77 -1.54 7.86
CA VAL A 93 1.60 -1.29 9.30
C VAL A 93 1.43 -2.62 10.04
N THR A 94 0.58 -3.50 9.52
CA THR A 94 0.35 -4.84 10.09
C THR A 94 1.62 -5.69 10.08
N ALA A 95 2.35 -5.74 8.97
CA ALA A 95 3.60 -6.46 8.83
C ALA A 95 4.68 -5.93 9.80
N ARG A 96 4.72 -4.61 10.02
CA ARG A 96 5.61 -3.98 11.01
C ARG A 96 5.24 -4.40 12.43
N ASN A 97 3.97 -4.28 12.79
CA ASN A 97 3.49 -4.57 14.14
C ASN A 97 3.64 -6.06 14.50
N THR A 98 3.51 -6.94 13.51
CA THR A 98 3.71 -8.39 13.67
C THR A 98 5.15 -8.86 13.48
N LYS A 99 6.10 -7.93 13.23
CA LYS A 99 7.51 -8.21 12.91
C LYS A 99 7.71 -9.16 11.71
N LYS A 100 6.71 -9.27 10.83
CA LYS A 100 6.71 -10.10 9.62
C LYS A 100 7.36 -9.40 8.41
N GLN A 101 7.65 -8.11 8.51
CA GLN A 101 8.16 -7.28 7.41
C GLN A 101 9.46 -7.78 6.75
N SER A 102 10.31 -8.55 7.44
CA SER A 102 11.56 -9.07 6.89
C SER A 102 11.40 -10.40 6.15
N ASP A 103 10.23 -11.02 6.22
CA ASP A 103 9.92 -12.28 5.56
C ASP A 103 8.92 -12.03 4.41
N PRO A 104 9.40 -12.01 3.15
CA PRO A 104 8.54 -11.87 1.97
C PRO A 104 7.36 -12.83 1.96
N ALA A 105 7.54 -14.08 2.41
CA ALA A 105 6.47 -15.07 2.45
C ALA A 105 5.44 -14.78 3.55
N ALA A 106 5.85 -14.13 4.65
CA ALA A 106 4.92 -13.66 5.66
C ALA A 106 4.09 -12.47 5.16
N VAL A 107 4.68 -11.56 4.39
CA VAL A 107 3.95 -10.45 3.76
C VAL A 107 2.96 -10.96 2.70
N GLU A 108 3.38 -11.92 1.87
CA GLU A 108 2.50 -12.58 0.89
C GLU A 108 1.27 -13.22 1.56
N ARG A 109 1.49 -13.92 2.69
CA ARG A 109 0.38 -14.49 3.47
C ARG A 109 -0.55 -13.43 4.03
N LEU A 110 -0.02 -12.31 4.54
CA LEU A 110 -0.85 -11.20 5.01
C LEU A 110 -1.70 -10.61 3.88
N ILE A 111 -1.16 -10.49 2.66
CA ILE A 111 -1.91 -10.05 1.49
C ILE A 111 -3.06 -11.04 1.20
N GLN A 112 -2.76 -12.33 1.14
CA GLN A 112 -3.78 -13.34 0.85
C GLN A 112 -4.89 -13.38 1.92
N GLU A 113 -4.51 -13.43 3.20
CA GLU A 113 -5.44 -13.38 4.34
C GLU A 113 -6.33 -12.13 4.27
N ARG A 114 -5.76 -10.99 3.85
CA ARG A 114 -6.52 -9.75 3.71
C ARG A 114 -7.44 -9.73 2.51
N ILE A 115 -7.03 -10.30 1.37
CA ILE A 115 -7.90 -10.47 0.20
C ILE A 115 -9.10 -11.32 0.57
N ASP A 116 -8.88 -12.47 1.22
CA ASP A 116 -9.95 -13.38 1.63
C ASP A 116 -10.94 -12.66 2.57
N ALA A 117 -10.42 -11.95 3.57
CA ALA A 117 -11.26 -11.15 4.48
C ALA A 117 -12.06 -10.05 3.77
N LEU A 118 -11.47 -9.36 2.78
CA LEU A 118 -12.19 -8.34 2.00
C LEU A 118 -13.27 -8.96 1.10
N LEU A 119 -13.04 -10.15 0.55
CA LEU A 119 -14.05 -10.88 -0.22
C LEU A 119 -15.22 -11.33 0.65
N ASP A 120 -14.95 -11.82 1.86
CA ASP A 120 -16.00 -12.15 2.83
C ASP A 120 -16.86 -10.93 3.20
N LEU A 121 -16.21 -9.79 3.45
CA LEU A 121 -16.91 -8.53 3.71
C LEU A 121 -17.72 -8.05 2.50
N LEU A 122 -17.21 -8.28 1.28
CA LEU A 122 -17.92 -7.92 0.05
C LEU A 122 -19.24 -8.68 -0.07
N LEU A 123 -19.23 -9.99 0.22
CA LEU A 123 -20.44 -10.82 0.22
C LEU A 123 -21.48 -10.30 1.23
N LEU A 124 -21.03 -9.90 2.42
CA LEU A 124 -21.90 -9.29 3.43
C LEU A 124 -22.48 -7.95 2.95
N ALA A 125 -21.64 -7.05 2.43
CA ALA A 125 -22.06 -5.75 1.94
C ALA A 125 -23.07 -5.88 0.78
N GLN A 126 -22.87 -6.85 -0.12
CA GLN A 126 -23.82 -7.20 -1.17
C GLN A 126 -25.16 -7.70 -0.62
N GLY A 127 -25.13 -8.56 0.40
CA GLY A 127 -26.36 -9.04 1.06
C GLY A 127 -27.15 -7.93 1.77
N LEU A 128 -26.49 -6.83 2.15
CA LEU A 128 -27.11 -5.65 2.76
C LEU A 128 -27.44 -4.54 1.74
N GLU A 129 -27.12 -4.76 0.45
CA GLU A 129 -27.28 -3.77 -0.64
C GLU A 129 -26.56 -2.43 -0.40
N ASP A 130 -25.54 -2.40 0.48
CA ASP A 130 -24.80 -1.18 0.83
C ASP A 130 -23.80 -0.81 -0.28
N GLN A 131 -24.24 0.04 -1.20
CA GLN A 131 -23.42 0.46 -2.35
C GLN A 131 -22.16 1.23 -1.96
N GLY A 132 -22.21 1.98 -0.85
CA GLY A 132 -21.04 2.72 -0.36
C GLY A 132 -19.96 1.77 0.14
N TRP A 133 -20.37 0.77 0.91
CA TRP A 133 -19.46 -0.23 1.45
C TRP A 133 -18.90 -1.15 0.37
N ILE A 134 -19.74 -1.57 -0.59
CA ILE A 134 -19.32 -2.34 -1.77
C ILE A 134 -18.24 -1.59 -2.55
N ALA A 135 -18.43 -0.29 -2.79
CA ALA A 135 -17.47 0.54 -3.51
C ALA A 135 -16.13 0.67 -2.76
N ASP A 136 -16.16 0.86 -1.45
CA ASP A 136 -14.94 0.93 -0.62
C ASP A 136 -14.16 -0.40 -0.63
N ILE A 137 -14.84 -1.53 -0.41
CA ILE A 137 -14.20 -2.85 -0.43
C ILE A 137 -13.61 -3.15 -1.81
N THR A 138 -14.35 -2.84 -2.88
CA THR A 138 -13.87 -3.04 -4.25
C THR A 138 -12.63 -2.19 -4.54
N LYS A 139 -12.60 -0.94 -4.06
CA LYS A 139 -11.42 -0.08 -4.17
C LYS A 139 -10.22 -0.70 -3.44
N ARG A 140 -10.40 -1.13 -2.19
CA ARG A 140 -9.34 -1.77 -1.37
C ARG A 140 -8.80 -3.04 -2.01
N LEU A 141 -9.68 -3.93 -2.48
CA LEU A 141 -9.29 -5.11 -3.26
C LEU A 141 -8.46 -4.70 -4.46
N GLY A 142 -8.90 -3.69 -5.22
CA GLY A 142 -8.18 -3.18 -6.39
C GLY A 142 -6.76 -2.66 -6.11
N GLN A 143 -6.48 -2.22 -4.88
CA GLN A 143 -5.13 -1.78 -4.48
C GLN A 143 -4.16 -2.97 -4.37
N ILE A 144 -4.62 -4.12 -3.85
CA ILE A 144 -3.76 -5.26 -3.49
C ILE A 144 -3.88 -6.46 -4.43
N SER A 145 -4.84 -6.46 -5.36
CA SER A 145 -5.10 -7.56 -6.31
C SER A 145 -4.53 -7.34 -7.72
N ARG A 146 -4.03 -6.15 -8.05
CA ARG A 146 -3.55 -5.83 -9.41
C ARG A 146 -2.18 -6.47 -9.70
N PRO A 147 -2.04 -7.30 -10.75
CA PRO A 147 -0.74 -7.67 -11.27
C PRO A 147 -0.10 -6.48 -11.99
N THR A 148 1.05 -6.01 -11.53
CA THR A 148 1.77 -4.90 -12.16
C THR A 148 2.44 -5.34 -13.46
N ARG A 149 2.04 -4.72 -14.56
CA ARG A 149 2.79 -4.74 -15.82
C ARG A 149 3.87 -3.67 -15.72
N HIS A 150 5.10 -4.07 -15.39
CA HIS A 150 6.26 -3.23 -15.63
C HIS A 150 6.63 -3.36 -17.12
N THR A 151 6.36 -2.32 -17.90
CA THR A 151 7.09 -2.01 -19.14
C THR A 151 8.39 -1.32 -18.79
#